data_AF-A0A5Q4DYP3-F1
#
_entry.id   AF-A0A5Q4DYP3-F1
#
_cell.length_a   1.000
_cell.length_b   1.000
_cell.length_c   1.000
_cell.angle_alpha   90.00
_cell.angle_beta   90.00
_cell.angle_gamma   90.00
#
_symmetry.space_group_name_H-M   'P 1'
#
loop_
_entity.id
_entity.type
_entity.pdbx_description
1 polymer ?
#
loop_
_entity_poly.entity_id
_entity_poly.type
_entity_poly.pdbx_seq_one_letter_code
_entity_poly.pdbx_strand_id
1 'polypeptide(L)' 'DTKLALAVHSPEIRAAYHDAIPLNRYGTEREIAEVIVFLCSDKASYVTGQVIAADGGFDAVGVGLPALRAP' A
#
# COMPACT_ATOMS: atom_id res chain seq x y z
N ASP A 1 6.03 3.06 8.91
CA ASP A 1 7.28 3.12 8.13
C ASP A 1 8.18 1.95 8.46
N THR A 2 8.39 1.07 7.48
CA THR A 2 9.28 -0.08 7.65
C THR A 2 10.75 0.33 7.63
N LYS A 3 11.63 -0.50 8.21
CA LYS A 3 13.09 -0.28 8.18
C LYS A 3 13.63 -0.09 6.75
N LEU A 4 13.09 -0.84 5.80
CA LEU A 4 13.48 -0.75 4.40
C LEU A 4 13.06 0.61 3.80
N ALA A 5 11.80 1.02 3.99
CA ALA A 5 11.30 2.29 3.47
C ALA A 5 12.11 3.47 4.00
N LEU A 6 12.49 3.45 5.28
CA LEU A 6 13.35 4.49 5.87
C LEU A 6 14.76 4.53 5.27
N ALA A 7 15.29 3.39 4.83
CA ALA A 7 16.64 3.29 4.26
C ALA A 7 16.70 3.72 2.79
N VAL A 8 15.60 3.65 2.05
CA VAL A 8 15.59 3.83 0.58
C VAL A 8 14.70 4.97 0.09
N HIS A 9 13.80 5.51 0.92
CA HIS A 9 12.96 6.66 0.55
C HIS A 9 13.44 7.93 1.25
N SER A 10 13.92 8.91 0.46
CA SER A 10 14.20 10.25 0.96
C SER A 10 12.93 10.93 1.50
N PRO A 11 13.05 12.01 2.30
CA PRO A 11 11.89 12.77 2.76
C PRO A 11 10.95 13.21 1.62
N GLU A 12 11.50 13.63 0.49
CA GLU A 12 10.75 14.07 -0.70
C GLU A 12 9.99 12.90 -1.33
N ILE A 13 10.63 11.72 -1.43
CA ILE A 13 9.98 10.50 -1.93
C ILE A 13 8.82 10.11 -1.00
N ARG A 14 9.03 10.16 0.32
CA ARG A 14 7.99 9.83 1.30
C ARG A 14 6.80 10.78 1.20
N ALA A 15 7.04 12.08 1.01
CA ALA A 15 5.98 13.05 0.79
C ALA A 15 5.18 12.75 -0.49
N ALA A 16 5.84 12.38 -1.58
CA ALA A 16 5.17 11.99 -2.83
C ALA A 16 4.29 10.75 -2.65
N TYR A 17 4.75 9.73 -1.91
CA TYR A 17 3.92 8.56 -1.58
C TYR A 17 2.73 8.92 -0.69
N HIS A 18 2.90 9.81 0.29
CA HIS A 18 1.78 10.29 1.12
C HIS A 18 0.68 10.95 0.27
N ASP A 19 1.02 11.69 -0.77
CA ASP A 19 0.03 12.33 -1.65
C ASP A 19 -0.62 11.36 -2.66
N ALA A 20 0.13 10.34 -3.08
CA ALA A 20 -0.33 9.35 -4.05
C ALA A 20 -1.19 8.24 -3.41
N ILE A 21 -0.92 7.85 -2.17
CA ILE A 21 -1.69 6.83 -1.45
C ILE A 21 -3.02 7.44 -0.98
N PRO A 22 -4.19 6.90 -1.36
CA PRO A 22 -5.49 7.42 -0.94
C PRO A 22 -5.69 7.54 0.58
N LEU A 23 -5.15 6.60 1.36
CA LEU A 23 -5.16 6.67 2.84
C LEU A 23 -4.16 7.69 3.42
N ASN A 24 -3.41 8.40 2.58
CA ASN A 24 -2.42 9.43 2.93
C ASN A 24 -1.40 8.97 3.97
N ARG A 25 -0.96 7.71 3.91
CA ARG A 25 0.09 7.20 4.78
C ARG A 25 0.68 5.90 4.27
N TYR A 26 1.86 5.58 4.78
CA TYR A 26 2.39 4.23 4.71
C TYR A 26 1.55 3.28 5.57
N GLY A 27 1.40 2.06 5.08
CA GLY A 27 0.99 0.93 5.89
C GLY A 27 2.03 0.57 6.94
N THR A 28 1.58 -0.09 7.99
CA THR A 28 2.43 -0.73 9.00
C THR A 28 2.65 -2.19 8.65
N GLU A 29 3.72 -2.79 9.19
CA GLU A 29 3.98 -4.22 9.05
C GLU A 29 2.82 -5.06 9.61
N ARG A 30 2.14 -4.55 10.65
CA ARG A 30 0.97 -5.19 11.24
C ARG A 30 -0.17 -5.29 10.23
N GLU A 31 -0.49 -4.22 9.52
CA GLU A 31 -1.59 -4.21 8.54
C GLU A 31 -1.37 -5.21 7.41
N ILE A 32 -0.12 -5.38 6.96
CA ILE A 32 0.23 -6.41 5.97
C ILE A 32 0.08 -7.81 6.59
N ALA A 33 0.55 -8.00 7.83
CA ALA A 33 0.43 -9.27 8.54
C ALA A 33 -1.03 -9.69 8.75
N GLU A 34 -1.93 -8.77 9.09
CA GLU A 34 -3.36 -9.09 9.27
C GLU A 34 -4.00 -9.60 7.97
N VAL A 35 -3.66 -9.03 6.81
CA VAL A 35 -4.15 -9.53 5.50
C VAL A 35 -3.61 -10.92 5.23
N ILE A 36 -2.33 -11.17 5.50
CA ILE A 36 -1.72 -12.50 5.36
C ILE A 36 -2.42 -13.51 6.27
N VAL A 37 -2.61 -13.17 7.55
CA VAL A 37 -3.29 -14.04 8.53
C VAL A 37 -4.72 -14.34 8.09
N PHE A 38 -5.45 -13.36 7.59
CA PHE A 38 -6.78 -13.58 7.02
C PHE A 38 -6.74 -14.58 5.87
N LEU A 39 -5.84 -14.38 4.89
CA LEU A 39 -5.74 -15.23 3.70
C LEU A 39 -5.29 -16.66 4.01
N CYS A 40 -4.49 -16.85 5.05
CA CYS A 40 -4.07 -18.17 5.52
C CYS A 40 -5.10 -18.85 6.45
N SER A 41 -6.18 -18.15 6.83
CA SER A 41 -7.19 -18.70 7.74
C SER A 41 -8.37 -19.35 7.01
N ASP A 42 -9.14 -20.16 7.73
CA ASP A 42 -10.38 -20.78 7.22
C ASP A 42 -11.42 -19.76 6.74
N LYS A 43 -11.33 -18.50 7.21
CA LYS A 43 -12.22 -17.41 6.79
C LYS A 43 -12.05 -17.05 5.31
N ALA A 44 -10.89 -17.35 4.72
CA ALA A 44 -10.59 -17.13 3.31
C ALA A 44 -10.70 -18.41 2.47
N SER A 45 -11.37 -19.47 2.97
CA SER A 45 -11.43 -20.80 2.34
C SER A 45 -11.97 -20.84 0.89
N TYR A 46 -12.62 -19.77 0.42
CA TYR A 46 -13.10 -19.65 -0.96
C TYR A 46 -12.38 -18.56 -1.78
N VAL A 47 -11.30 -17.99 -1.25
CA VAL A 47 -10.47 -16.98 -1.93
C VAL A 47 -9.25 -17.67 -2.52
N THR A 48 -9.20 -17.78 -3.84
CA THR A 48 -8.07 -18.36 -4.57
C THR A 48 -7.89 -17.71 -5.94
N GLY A 49 -6.66 -17.75 -6.47
CA GLY A 49 -6.32 -17.17 -7.77
C GLY A 49 -6.37 -15.63 -7.83
N GLN A 50 -6.37 -14.95 -6.68
CA GLN A 50 -6.44 -13.48 -6.60
C GLN A 50 -5.10 -12.87 -6.19
N VAL A 51 -4.84 -11.68 -6.69
CA VAL A 51 -3.81 -10.77 -6.19
C VAL A 51 -4.53 -9.69 -5.37
N ILE A 52 -4.19 -9.57 -4.09
CA ILE A 52 -4.84 -8.59 -3.20
C ILE A 52 -3.84 -7.48 -2.86
N ALA A 53 -4.18 -6.26 -3.26
CA ALA A 53 -3.41 -5.06 -2.91
C ALA A 53 -3.71 -4.64 -1.46
N ALA A 54 -2.69 -4.71 -0.60
CA ALA A 54 -2.74 -4.23 0.79
C ALA A 54 -1.87 -2.96 0.93
N ASP A 55 -2.26 -1.89 0.25
CA ASP A 55 -1.37 -0.74 -0.02
C ASP A 55 -2.02 0.62 0.23
N GLY A 56 -3.17 0.65 0.92
CA GLY A 56 -3.90 1.89 1.16
C GLY A 56 -4.56 2.48 -0.09
N GLY A 57 -4.75 1.68 -1.14
CA GLY A 57 -5.43 2.04 -2.38
C GLY A 57 -4.50 2.55 -3.48
N PHE A 58 -3.18 2.39 -3.32
CA PHE A 58 -2.18 2.89 -4.26
C PHE A 58 -2.30 2.25 -5.65
N ASP A 59 -2.47 0.93 -5.73
CA ASP A 59 -2.62 0.21 -6.99
C ASP A 59 -3.90 0.63 -7.75
N ALA A 60 -5.00 0.81 -7.02
CA ALA A 60 -6.30 1.14 -7.61
C ALA A 60 -6.36 2.52 -8.28
N VAL A 61 -5.54 3.48 -7.83
CA VAL A 61 -5.47 4.82 -8.43
C VAL A 61 -4.46 4.91 -9.59
N GLY A 62 -3.71 3.85 -9.87
CA GLY A 62 -2.64 3.84 -10.86
C GLY A 62 -1.46 4.74 -10.46
N VAL A 63 -0.63 5.16 -11.42
CA VAL A 63 0.46 6.11 -11.18
C VAL A 63 -0.14 7.51 -10.96
N GLY A 64 -0.78 7.72 -9.82
CA GLY A 64 -1.42 8.96 -9.38
C GLY A 64 -0.40 10.04 -9.04
N LEU A 65 0.57 10.26 -9.93
CA LEU A 65 1.53 11.36 -9.86
C LEU A 65 0.74 12.67 -9.92
N PRO A 66 0.96 13.58 -8.96
CA PRO A 66 0.38 14.92 -9.02
C PRO A 66 0.73 15.66 -10.33
N ALA A 67 1.85 15.30 -10.95
CA ALA A 67 2.26 15.80 -12.27
C ALA A 67 1.33 15.42 -13.43
N LEU A 68 0.50 14.38 -13.28
CA LEU A 68 -0.52 13.95 -14.25
C LEU A 68 -1.93 14.46 -13.88
N ARG A 69 -2.06 15.21 -12.78
CA ARG A 69 -3.30 15.86 -12.32
C ARG A 69 -3.41 17.32 -12.79
N ALA A 70 -2.64 17.74 -13.80
CA ALA A 70 -2.77 19.07 -14.39
C ALA A 70 -4.22 19.31 -14.89
N PRO A 71 -4.74 20.55 -14.85
CA PRO A 71 -6.10 20.84 -15.30
C PRO A 71 -6.36 20.47 -16.76
#